data_AF-A0A1Z5J6C1-F1
#
_entry.id   AF-A0A1Z5J6C1-F1
#
_cell.length_a   1.000
_cell.length_b   1.000
_cell.length_c   1.000
_cell.angle_alpha   90.00
_cell.angle_beta   90.00
_cell.angle_gamma   90.00
#
_symmetry.space_group_name_H-M   'P 1'
#
loop_
_entity.id
_entity.type
_entity.pdbx_description
1 polymer ?
#
loop_
_entity_poly.entity_id
_entity_poly.type
_entity_poly.pdbx_seq_one_letter_code
_entity_poly.pdbx_strand_id
1 'polypeptide(L)'
;MMRIVLFLLIAYANAFVIVPSPRIIHTRCFNTNPALSPVPSDLEGVPIPFIDGKSFIECYADSIATVNGVEYTIGFPCDYAVALCYLDEDSQLIPVELDDEMMDDVFPLAESIVAEEFGEELILQRTPQTLTLVGELEDDDDEDEFEEDDELSMDEDEEEEEVEVLLSFEHRGKEFNLVRILDPVLLVGKQCPDMPDNRLMLTPHESELVMPTLEQLFLEYHEDPDALLP
;
A
#
# COMPACT_ATOMS: atom_id res chain seq x y z
N MET A 1 -17.56 -5.77 -3.38
CA MET A 1 -16.93 -7.12 -3.24
C MET A 1 -15.47 -6.80 -3.05
N MET A 2 -14.89 -6.88 -1.84
CA MET A 2 -13.51 -6.42 -1.59
C MET A 2 -12.57 -7.15 -2.55
N ARG A 3 -12.21 -6.47 -3.64
CA ARG A 3 -11.16 -6.91 -4.53
C ARG A 3 -9.90 -6.62 -3.73
N ILE A 4 -9.20 -7.68 -3.35
CA ILE A 4 -7.84 -7.53 -2.85
C ILE A 4 -7.02 -7.10 -4.06
N VAL A 5 -7.03 -5.80 -4.35
CA VAL A 5 -6.02 -5.17 -5.18
C VAL A 5 -4.82 -5.04 -4.26
N LEU A 6 -4.18 -6.19 -4.00
CA LEU A 6 -2.84 -6.19 -3.47
C LEU A 6 -2.00 -5.56 -4.57
N PHE A 7 -1.76 -4.25 -4.46
CA PHE A 7 -0.68 -3.56 -5.16
C PHE A 7 0.64 -4.14 -4.65
N LEU A 8 0.91 -5.39 -5.01
CA LEU A 8 2.24 -5.85 -5.31
C LEU A 8 2.65 -5.07 -6.54
N LEU A 9 3.09 -3.83 -6.32
CA LEU A 9 3.95 -3.15 -7.27
C LEU A 9 4.98 -4.16 -7.73
N ILE A 10 5.08 -4.25 -9.04
CA ILE A 10 6.03 -5.07 -9.77
C ILE A 10 7.42 -4.49 -9.44
N ALA A 11 7.94 -4.81 -8.26
CA ALA A 11 9.26 -4.40 -7.85
C ALA A 11 10.29 -5.37 -8.47
N TYR A 12 10.63 -5.08 -9.72
CA TYR A 12 11.89 -5.31 -10.42
C TYR A 12 12.43 -6.73 -10.59
N ALA A 13 12.46 -7.11 -11.87
CA ALA A 13 13.44 -8.02 -12.42
C ALA A 13 14.87 -7.42 -12.42
N ASN A 14 15.82 -8.26 -12.03
CA ASN A 14 17.28 -8.23 -12.25
C ASN A 14 18.19 -7.46 -11.27
N ALA A 15 18.87 -8.23 -10.40
CA ALA A 15 20.34 -8.28 -10.40
C ALA A 15 20.86 -9.49 -9.61
N PHE A 16 21.50 -10.42 -10.32
CA PHE A 16 22.23 -11.54 -9.78
C PHE A 16 23.50 -11.06 -9.05
N VAL A 17 23.53 -11.12 -7.72
CA VAL A 17 24.78 -10.97 -6.95
C VAL A 17 24.87 -12.10 -5.93
N ILE A 18 25.79 -13.04 -6.20
CA ILE A 18 26.21 -14.09 -5.26
C ILE A 18 27.00 -13.42 -4.12
N VAL A 19 26.47 -13.47 -2.89
CA VAL A 19 27.20 -13.09 -1.67
C VAL A 19 27.11 -14.25 -0.66
N PRO A 20 28.21 -14.65 0.01
CA PRO A 20 28.30 -15.94 0.68
C PRO A 20 27.52 -15.98 2.01
N SER A 21 26.85 -17.12 2.20
CA SER A 21 26.08 -17.53 3.39
C SER A 21 26.77 -17.28 4.73
N PRO A 22 26.06 -16.70 5.72
CA PRO A 22 26.34 -16.92 7.12
C PRO A 22 25.45 -18.03 7.69
N ARG A 23 26.11 -18.87 8.48
CA ARG A 23 25.65 -20.01 9.28
C ARG A 23 24.20 -19.95 9.75
N ILE A 24 23.40 -20.86 9.21
CA ILE A 24 22.08 -21.26 9.72
C ILE A 24 22.24 -21.77 11.16
N ILE A 25 21.74 -21.00 12.12
CA ILE A 25 21.42 -21.51 13.45
C ILE A 25 20.14 -22.33 13.27
N HIS A 26 20.21 -23.64 13.54
CA HIS A 26 19.07 -24.53 13.54
C HIS A 26 18.08 -24.10 14.63
N THR A 27 17.12 -23.24 14.29
CA THR A 27 15.90 -23.07 15.07
C THR A 27 14.97 -24.21 14.69
N ARG A 28 14.53 -24.97 15.69
CA ARG A 28 13.57 -26.08 15.53
C ARG A 28 12.34 -25.56 14.79
N CYS A 29 12.08 -26.11 13.60
CA CYS A 29 10.81 -25.92 12.89
C CYS A 29 9.71 -26.54 13.76
N PHE A 30 8.95 -25.72 14.47
CA PHE A 30 7.64 -26.14 14.95
C PHE A 30 6.75 -26.21 13.72
N ASN A 31 6.24 -27.40 13.42
CA ASN A 31 5.26 -27.63 12.37
C ASN A 31 3.93 -27.03 12.86
N THR A 32 3.79 -25.72 12.80
CA THR A 32 2.53 -25.00 13.04
C THR A 32 1.90 -24.75 11.68
N ASN A 33 0.65 -25.16 11.51
CA ASN A 33 -0.11 -24.78 10.33
C ASN A 33 -0.17 -23.25 10.23
N PRO A 34 -0.10 -22.68 9.01
CA PRO A 34 -0.39 -21.29 8.79
C PRO A 34 -1.78 -20.95 9.34
N ALA A 35 -1.92 -19.80 9.99
CA ALA A 35 -3.18 -19.35 10.56
C ALA A 35 -3.29 -17.83 10.48
N LEU A 36 -4.51 -17.35 10.24
CA LEU A 36 -4.89 -15.95 10.40
C LEU A 36 -5.65 -15.80 11.73
N SER A 37 -5.49 -14.65 12.38
CA SER A 37 -6.17 -14.33 13.63
C SER A 37 -6.57 -12.85 13.65
N PRO A 38 -7.64 -12.50 14.39
CA PRO A 38 -8.04 -11.11 14.56
C PRO A 38 -6.96 -10.32 15.29
N VAL A 39 -6.99 -9.00 15.09
CA VAL A 39 -6.08 -8.07 15.77
C VAL A 39 -6.25 -8.18 17.29
N PRO A 40 -5.17 -8.35 18.05
CA PRO A 40 -5.18 -8.24 19.50
C PRO A 40 -5.72 -6.88 19.96
N SER A 41 -6.49 -6.85 21.05
CA SER A 41 -7.11 -5.62 21.57
C SER A 41 -6.13 -4.50 21.94
N ASP A 42 -4.86 -4.85 22.19
CA ASP A 42 -3.78 -3.91 22.49
C ASP A 42 -3.14 -3.29 21.24
N LEU A 43 -3.45 -3.81 20.05
CA LEU A 43 -3.01 -3.30 18.74
C LEU A 43 -4.15 -2.68 17.92
N GLU A 44 -5.41 -2.89 18.32
CA GLU A 44 -6.58 -2.36 17.63
C GLU A 44 -6.59 -0.82 17.63
N GLY A 45 -6.59 -0.21 16.44
CA GLY A 45 -6.55 1.25 16.26
C GLY A 45 -5.26 1.91 16.74
N VAL A 46 -4.19 1.15 16.96
CA VAL A 46 -2.88 1.68 17.35
C VAL A 46 -2.00 1.76 16.10
N PRO A 47 -1.43 2.94 15.77
CA PRO A 47 -0.45 3.06 14.68
C PRO A 47 0.80 2.23 14.97
N ILE A 48 1.20 1.40 14.01
CA ILE A 48 2.37 0.52 14.07
C ILE A 48 3.34 0.91 12.95
N PRO A 49 4.60 1.23 13.25
CA PRO A 49 5.58 1.53 12.21
C PRO A 49 6.00 0.27 11.44
N PHE A 50 5.78 0.29 10.13
CA PHE A 50 6.32 -0.69 9.18
C PHE A 50 7.62 -0.12 8.59
N ILE A 51 8.74 -0.68 9.02
CA ILE A 51 10.09 -0.18 8.76
C ILE A 51 10.67 -0.81 7.49
N ASP A 52 11.16 0.03 6.60
CA ASP A 52 12.02 -0.36 5.48
C ASP A 52 13.34 0.44 5.49
N GLY A 53 14.43 -0.23 5.87
CA GLY A 53 15.74 0.37 5.99
C GLY A 53 15.79 1.54 7.00
N LYS A 54 15.70 2.77 6.48
CA LYS A 54 15.72 4.02 7.29
C LYS A 54 14.39 4.78 7.27
N SER A 55 13.44 4.31 6.48
CA SER A 55 12.13 4.92 6.30
C SER A 55 11.06 4.02 6.94
N PHE A 56 9.88 4.56 7.16
CA PHE A 56 8.75 3.81 7.68
C PHE A 56 7.44 4.38 7.16
N ILE A 57 6.39 3.58 7.30
CA ILE A 57 4.99 3.97 7.13
C ILE A 57 4.24 3.52 8.37
N GLU A 58 3.38 4.38 8.91
CA GLU A 58 2.51 3.99 10.03
C GLU A 58 1.30 3.27 9.47
N CYS A 59 0.97 2.13 10.06
CA CYS A 59 -0.17 1.32 9.64
C CYS A 59 -1.03 0.93 10.83
N TYR A 60 -2.33 0.83 10.60
CA TYR A 60 -3.21 0.10 11.50
C TYR A 60 -3.18 -1.39 11.16
N ALA A 61 -3.15 -2.24 12.18
CA ALA A 61 -3.28 -3.67 11.98
C ALA A 61 -4.70 -4.01 11.53
N ASP A 62 -4.81 -4.83 10.49
CA ASP A 62 -6.06 -5.44 10.02
C ASP A 62 -6.17 -6.89 10.54
N SER A 63 -5.07 -7.63 10.47
CA SER A 63 -5.03 -9.03 10.89
C SER A 63 -3.61 -9.50 11.22
N ILE A 64 -3.52 -10.57 12.00
CA ILE A 64 -2.25 -11.19 12.40
C ILE A 64 -2.17 -12.59 11.80
N ALA A 65 -1.11 -12.84 11.03
CA ALA A 65 -0.84 -14.12 10.41
C ALA A 65 0.37 -14.79 11.06
N THR A 66 0.28 -16.09 11.34
CA THR A 66 1.42 -16.90 11.77
C THR A 66 1.78 -17.90 10.68
N VAL A 67 2.98 -17.80 10.11
CA VAL A 67 3.49 -18.74 9.11
C VAL A 67 4.82 -19.31 9.57
N ASN A 68 4.92 -20.63 9.68
CA ASN A 68 6.13 -21.33 10.16
C ASN A 68 6.64 -20.83 11.53
N GLY A 69 5.72 -20.41 12.41
CA GLY A 69 6.04 -19.87 13.73
C GLY A 69 6.60 -18.44 13.73
N VAL A 70 6.53 -17.74 12.59
CA VAL A 70 6.83 -16.31 12.47
C VAL A 70 5.52 -15.55 12.40
N GLU A 71 5.40 -14.50 13.21
CA GLU A 71 4.25 -13.61 13.23
C GLU A 71 4.43 -12.46 12.23
N TYR A 72 3.41 -12.26 11.42
CA TYR A 72 3.28 -11.19 10.44
C TYR A 72 2.03 -10.38 10.77
N THR A 73 2.13 -9.07 10.66
CA THR A 73 0.99 -8.16 10.71
C THR A 73 0.66 -7.73 9.29
N ILE A 74 -0.58 -7.92 8.92
CA ILE A 74 -1.19 -7.34 7.72
C ILE A 74 -1.86 -6.05 8.18
N GLY A 75 -1.55 -4.95 7.54
CA GLY A 75 -2.10 -3.64 7.91
C GLY A 75 -2.26 -2.74 6.70
N PHE A 76 -2.89 -1.60 6.92
CA PHE A 76 -3.07 -0.57 5.90
C PHE A 76 -2.52 0.77 6.43
N PRO A 77 -2.01 1.66 5.55
CA PRO A 77 -1.52 2.98 5.94
C PRO A 77 -2.51 3.75 6.82
N CYS A 78 -2.00 4.48 7.81
CA CYS A 78 -2.83 5.37 8.64
C CYS A 78 -3.33 6.59 7.86
N ASP A 79 -2.58 7.02 6.84
CA ASP A 79 -2.86 8.16 5.97
C ASP A 79 -3.36 7.70 4.60
N TYR A 80 -3.88 8.62 3.78
CA TYR A 80 -4.40 8.28 2.45
C TYR A 80 -3.28 7.74 1.55
N ALA A 81 -3.45 6.52 1.03
CA ALA A 81 -2.55 5.98 0.03
C ALA A 81 -2.80 6.71 -1.31
N VAL A 82 -1.74 7.28 -1.88
CA VAL A 82 -1.81 8.03 -3.14
C VAL A 82 -0.76 7.54 -4.11
N ALA A 83 -0.97 7.81 -5.40
CA ALA A 83 -0.03 7.51 -6.46
C ALA A 83 0.12 8.71 -7.40
N LEU A 84 1.34 8.92 -7.90
CA LEU A 84 1.55 9.79 -9.05
C LEU A 84 1.46 8.95 -10.31
N CYS A 85 0.58 9.33 -11.21
CA CYS A 85 0.29 8.61 -12.43
C CYS A 85 0.46 9.50 -13.65
N TYR A 86 0.61 8.90 -14.82
CA TYR A 86 0.58 9.60 -16.09
C TYR A 86 -0.29 8.86 -17.11
N LEU A 87 -0.78 9.58 -18.12
CA LEU A 87 -1.50 8.96 -19.23
C LEU A 87 -0.52 8.42 -20.28
N ASP A 88 -0.70 7.16 -20.67
CA ASP A 88 0.04 6.57 -21.79
C ASP A 88 -0.58 6.92 -23.16
N GLU A 89 -0.08 6.29 -24.24
CA GLU A 89 -0.55 6.55 -25.61
C GLU A 89 -2.01 6.13 -25.85
N ASP A 90 -2.53 5.22 -25.02
CA ASP A 90 -3.91 4.70 -25.07
C ASP A 90 -4.81 5.39 -24.03
N SER A 91 -4.36 6.53 -23.49
CA SER A 91 -5.03 7.28 -22.41
C SER A 91 -5.30 6.46 -21.16
N GLN A 92 -4.46 5.45 -20.87
CA GLN A 92 -4.55 4.67 -19.64
C GLN A 92 -3.71 5.33 -18.55
N LEU A 93 -4.25 5.34 -17.33
CA LEU A 93 -3.57 5.90 -16.17
C LEU A 93 -2.52 4.90 -15.65
N ILE A 94 -1.24 5.24 -15.80
CA ILE A 94 -0.10 4.40 -15.42
C ILE A 94 0.59 5.00 -14.18
N PRO A 95 0.71 4.24 -13.07
CA PRO A 95 1.43 4.72 -11.89
C PRO A 95 2.93 4.82 -12.17
N VAL A 96 3.56 5.84 -11.59
CA VAL A 96 5.01 5.99 -11.57
C VAL A 96 5.56 5.15 -10.42
N GLU A 97 6.44 4.20 -10.73
CA GLU A 97 7.11 3.37 -9.73
C GLU A 97 7.94 4.23 -8.76
N LEU A 98 7.94 3.88 -7.47
CA LEU A 98 8.55 4.72 -6.41
C LEU A 98 10.06 4.91 -6.53
N ASP A 99 10.75 3.94 -7.13
CA ASP A 99 12.21 3.93 -7.32
C ASP A 99 12.64 4.31 -8.75
N ASP A 100 11.70 4.70 -9.61
CA ASP A 100 11.98 5.18 -10.95
C ASP A 100 12.58 6.61 -10.91
N GLU A 101 13.52 6.91 -11.81
CA GLU A 101 14.11 8.25 -11.94
C GLU A 101 13.05 9.32 -12.24
N MET A 102 11.94 8.95 -12.88
CA MET A 102 10.78 9.81 -13.10
C MET A 102 10.14 10.26 -11.79
N MET A 103 10.05 9.38 -10.80
CA MET A 103 9.52 9.73 -9.47
C MET A 103 10.38 10.84 -8.84
N ASP A 104 11.71 10.67 -8.84
CA ASP A 104 12.71 11.66 -8.38
C ASP A 104 12.59 13.02 -9.05
N ASP A 105 12.14 13.05 -10.31
CA ASP A 105 11.96 14.27 -11.07
C ASP A 105 10.62 14.97 -10.77
N VAL A 106 9.53 14.22 -10.73
CA VAL A 106 8.17 14.77 -10.64
C VAL A 106 7.72 15.06 -9.21
N PHE A 107 8.16 14.26 -8.24
CA PHE A 107 7.68 14.36 -6.85
C PHE A 107 7.90 15.74 -6.21
N PRO A 108 9.07 16.42 -6.34
CA PRO A 108 9.26 17.73 -5.71
C PRO A 108 8.29 18.78 -6.25
N LEU A 109 7.86 18.65 -7.51
CA LEU A 109 6.83 19.52 -8.07
C LEU A 109 5.45 19.16 -7.53
N ALA A 110 5.11 17.88 -7.48
CA ALA A 110 3.85 17.41 -6.90
C ALA A 110 3.70 17.87 -5.45
N GLU A 111 4.75 17.73 -4.63
CA GLU A 111 4.79 18.20 -3.24
C GLU A 111 4.53 19.70 -3.13
N SER A 112 5.13 20.51 -4.01
CA SER A 112 4.90 21.96 -4.05
C SER A 112 3.45 22.31 -4.42
N ILE A 113 2.88 21.60 -5.42
CA ILE A 113 1.51 21.84 -5.86
C ILE A 113 0.52 21.44 -4.77
N VAL A 114 0.72 20.30 -4.10
CA VAL A 114 -0.11 19.90 -2.96
C VAL A 114 -0.11 20.98 -1.88
N ALA A 115 1.06 21.52 -1.53
CA ALA A 115 1.15 22.58 -0.53
C ALA A 115 0.52 23.91 -0.99
N GLU A 116 0.49 24.18 -2.30
CA GLU A 116 -0.14 25.39 -2.87
C GLU A 116 -1.66 25.29 -2.94
N GLU A 117 -2.19 24.14 -3.37
CA GLU A 117 -3.63 23.90 -3.57
C GLU A 117 -4.35 23.60 -2.24
N PHE A 118 -3.74 22.77 -1.38
CA PHE A 118 -4.37 22.30 -0.14
C PHE A 118 -3.80 22.96 1.13
N GLY A 119 -2.81 23.85 0.98
CA GLY A 119 -2.16 24.52 2.11
C GLY A 119 -1.21 23.61 2.90
N GLU A 120 -0.81 24.07 4.09
CA GLU A 120 0.16 23.38 4.95
C GLU A 120 -0.43 22.20 5.74
N GLU A 121 -1.73 21.92 5.58
CA GLU A 121 -2.46 20.89 6.32
C GLU A 121 -2.34 19.52 5.67
N LEU A 122 -2.14 19.48 4.34
CA LEU A 122 -1.89 18.26 3.59
C LEU A 122 -0.43 18.15 3.15
N ILE A 123 0.21 17.03 3.51
CA ILE A 123 1.63 16.80 3.26
C ILE A 123 1.78 15.51 2.47
N LEU A 124 2.24 15.64 1.22
CA LEU A 124 2.60 14.50 0.39
C LEU A 124 3.93 13.91 0.87
N GLN A 125 3.95 12.61 1.16
CA GLN A 125 5.12 11.91 1.67
C GLN A 125 5.51 10.72 0.80
N ARG A 126 6.83 10.51 0.65
CA ARG A 126 7.40 9.27 0.13
C ARG A 126 7.56 8.26 1.26
N THR A 127 6.50 7.52 1.53
CA THR A 127 6.54 6.40 2.44
C THR A 127 6.96 5.11 1.71
N PRO A 128 7.40 4.06 2.42
CA PRO A 128 7.68 2.77 1.81
C PRO A 128 6.44 2.19 1.12
N GLN A 129 6.64 1.54 -0.04
CA GLN A 129 5.63 0.81 -0.84
C GLN A 129 4.52 1.65 -1.49
N THR A 130 4.12 2.79 -0.94
CA THR A 130 3.17 3.73 -1.57
C THR A 130 3.53 5.16 -1.22
N LEU A 131 3.06 6.16 -1.98
CA LEU A 131 3.04 7.52 -1.44
C LEU A 131 1.87 7.64 -0.45
N THR A 132 2.00 8.54 0.52
CA THR A 132 0.91 8.87 1.45
C THR A 132 0.65 10.36 1.47
N LEU A 133 -0.61 10.74 1.59
CA LEU A 133 -1.03 12.12 1.81
C LEU A 133 -1.51 12.26 3.25
N VAL A 134 -0.71 12.95 4.08
CA VAL A 134 -0.95 13.11 5.52
C VAL A 134 -1.79 14.34 5.77
N GLY A 135 -2.83 14.19 6.59
CA GLY A 135 -3.77 15.25 6.97
C GLY A 135 -5.22 14.82 6.70
N GLU A 136 -6.16 15.76 6.75
CA GLU A 136 -7.57 15.50 6.45
C GLU A 136 -7.89 16.10 5.09
N LEU A 137 -8.37 15.26 4.15
CA LEU A 137 -8.95 15.75 2.90
C LEU A 137 -10.35 16.26 3.24
N GLU A 138 -10.68 17.47 2.81
CA GLU A 138 -12.08 17.91 2.81
C GLU A 138 -12.79 17.05 1.77
N ASP A 139 -13.63 16.10 2.22
CA ASP A 139 -14.49 15.37 1.30
C ASP A 139 -15.49 16.40 0.74
N ASP A 140 -15.42 16.70 -0.56
CA ASP A 140 -16.35 17.56 -1.29
C ASP A 140 -17.75 16.88 -1.41
N ASP A 141 -18.31 16.45 -0.27
CA ASP A 141 -19.70 15.98 -0.13
C ASP A 141 -20.72 17.10 -0.41
N ASP A 142 -20.26 18.32 -0.68
CA ASP A 142 -21.06 19.35 -1.32
C ASP A 142 -21.16 19.00 -2.83
N GLU A 143 -22.25 18.32 -3.21
CA GLU A 143 -22.75 18.17 -4.60
C GLU A 143 -22.97 19.55 -5.28
N ASP A 144 -21.94 20.37 -5.42
CA ASP A 144 -21.99 21.69 -6.07
C ASP A 144 -20.86 21.78 -7.12
N GLU A 145 -21.16 21.24 -8.31
CA GLU A 145 -20.87 21.87 -9.60
C GLU A 145 -19.42 21.83 -10.14
N PHE A 146 -18.91 20.63 -10.47
CA PHE A 146 -18.02 20.48 -11.63
C PHE A 146 -18.85 20.12 -12.87
N GLU A 147 -19.55 21.11 -13.46
CA GLU A 147 -19.99 21.03 -14.86
C GLU A 147 -18.77 21.23 -15.78
N GLU A 148 -17.92 20.21 -15.94
CA GLU A 148 -17.05 20.09 -17.12
C GLU A 148 -17.60 19.04 -18.09
N ASP A 149 -18.57 19.50 -18.89
CA ASP A 149 -18.87 19.19 -20.30
C ASP A 149 -18.30 17.91 -20.96
N ASP A 150 -18.43 16.74 -20.32
CA ASP A 150 -18.37 15.44 -21.02
C ASP A 150 -19.79 14.85 -21.13
N GLU A 151 -20.42 15.06 -22.29
CA GLU A 151 -21.55 14.25 -22.76
C GLU A 151 -21.08 12.79 -22.96
N LEU A 152 -20.93 12.03 -21.88
CA LEU A 152 -20.77 10.57 -21.93
C LEU A 152 -21.93 9.91 -21.18
N SER A 153 -22.77 9.30 -22.01
CA SER A 153 -23.80 8.30 -21.71
C SER A 153 -23.83 7.74 -20.29
N MET A 154 -24.98 7.94 -19.62
CA MET A 154 -25.47 7.08 -18.54
C MET A 154 -25.65 5.65 -19.08
N ASP A 155 -24.57 4.86 -19.14
CA ASP A 155 -24.65 3.41 -19.14
C ASP A 155 -24.68 2.93 -17.68
N GLU A 156 -25.71 2.15 -17.33
CA GLU A 156 -25.97 1.54 -16.02
C GLU A 156 -24.97 0.40 -15.69
N ASP A 157 -23.67 0.65 -15.89
CA ASP A 157 -22.56 -0.16 -15.39
C ASP A 157 -21.56 0.82 -14.76
N GLU A 158 -21.94 1.49 -13.65
CA GLU A 158 -21.00 2.21 -12.80
C GLU A 158 -19.99 1.20 -12.25
N GLU A 159 -18.88 1.00 -12.97
CA GLU A 159 -17.70 0.35 -12.43
C GLU A 159 -17.27 1.19 -11.21
N GLU A 160 -17.22 0.58 -10.02
CA GLU A 160 -16.69 1.23 -8.81
C GLU A 160 -15.31 1.81 -9.15
N GLU A 161 -15.16 3.14 -9.08
CA GLU A 161 -13.88 3.79 -9.35
C GLU A 161 -12.82 3.26 -8.35
N GLU A 162 -11.70 2.74 -8.86
CA GLU A 162 -10.63 2.19 -8.03
C GLU A 162 -9.71 3.29 -7.46
N VAL A 163 -9.74 4.47 -8.10
CA VAL A 163 -8.94 5.65 -7.74
C VAL A 163 -9.74 6.93 -7.93
N GLU A 164 -9.44 7.93 -7.11
CA GLU A 164 -9.99 9.29 -7.18
C GLU A 164 -8.87 10.26 -7.61
N VAL A 165 -9.08 11.09 -8.62
CA VAL A 165 -8.09 12.09 -9.05
C VAL A 165 -8.18 13.32 -8.14
N LEU A 166 -7.08 13.62 -7.42
CA LEU A 166 -7.03 14.76 -6.50
C LEU A 166 -6.56 16.04 -7.18
N LEU A 167 -5.58 15.93 -8.09
CA LEU A 167 -5.10 17.06 -8.89
C LEU A 167 -4.40 16.56 -10.17
N SER A 168 -4.34 17.44 -11.17
CA SER A 168 -3.66 17.21 -12.45
C SER A 168 -2.68 18.35 -12.73
N PHE A 169 -1.48 18.03 -13.23
CA PHE A 169 -0.46 19.03 -13.55
C PHE A 169 0.47 18.59 -14.68
N GLU A 170 1.06 19.56 -15.39
CA GLU A 170 2.04 19.29 -16.44
C GLU A 170 3.48 19.41 -15.90
N HIS A 171 4.31 18.42 -16.20
CA HIS A 171 5.75 18.48 -16.01
C HIS A 171 6.50 18.03 -17.27
N ARG A 172 7.38 18.89 -17.80
CA ARG A 172 8.22 18.61 -18.99
C ARG A 172 7.42 18.15 -20.23
N GLY A 173 6.24 18.72 -20.43
CA GLY A 173 5.37 18.39 -21.57
C GLY A 173 4.66 17.04 -21.44
N LYS A 174 4.59 16.50 -20.22
CA LYS A 174 3.82 15.30 -19.87
C LYS A 174 2.86 15.65 -18.75
N GLU A 175 1.63 15.17 -18.86
CA GLU A 175 0.59 15.34 -17.85
C GLU A 175 0.70 14.25 -16.78
N PHE A 176 0.59 14.68 -15.53
CA PHE A 176 0.62 13.82 -14.34
C PHE A 176 -0.62 14.08 -13.49
N ASN A 177 -1.10 13.02 -12.86
CA ASN A 177 -2.23 13.04 -11.94
C ASN A 177 -1.77 12.53 -10.59
N LEU A 178 -2.11 13.23 -9.52
CA LEU A 178 -2.04 12.66 -8.17
C LEU A 178 -3.41 12.04 -7.89
N VAL A 179 -3.43 10.76 -7.60
CA VAL A 179 -4.66 10.02 -7.34
C VAL A 179 -4.66 9.41 -5.95
N ARG A 180 -5.80 9.41 -5.28
CA ARG A 180 -6.06 8.62 -4.07
C ARG A 180 -6.49 7.23 -4.48
N ILE A 181 -5.90 6.22 -3.85
CA ILE A 181 -6.29 4.83 -4.04
C ILE A 181 -7.48 4.56 -3.12
N LEU A 182 -8.63 4.21 -3.70
CA LEU A 182 -9.88 4.00 -2.95
C LEU A 182 -9.90 2.61 -2.30
N ASP A 183 -9.30 1.62 -2.96
CA ASP A 183 -9.08 0.30 -2.38
C ASP A 183 -7.97 0.33 -1.30
N PRO A 184 -8.17 -0.32 -0.14
CA PRO A 184 -7.16 -0.37 0.90
C PRO A 184 -5.82 -0.99 0.43
N VAL A 185 -4.74 -0.23 0.55
CA VAL A 185 -3.38 -0.74 0.30
C VAL A 185 -2.94 -1.59 1.49
N LEU A 186 -2.85 -2.90 1.29
CA LEU A 186 -2.39 -3.84 2.32
C LEU A 186 -0.88 -4.01 2.30
N LEU A 187 -0.26 -3.83 3.46
CA LEU A 187 1.16 -3.98 3.71
C LEU A 187 1.41 -5.12 4.69
N VAL A 188 2.51 -5.84 4.50
CA VAL A 188 2.92 -6.96 5.35
C VAL A 188 4.22 -6.64 6.06
N GLY A 189 4.17 -6.72 7.38
CA GLY A 189 5.29 -6.46 8.24
C GLY A 189 5.54 -7.61 9.21
N LYS A 190 6.77 -8.09 9.27
CA LYS A 190 7.19 -9.16 10.17
C LYS A 190 7.52 -8.60 11.54
N GLN A 191 7.01 -9.23 12.60
CA GLN A 191 7.38 -8.84 13.96
C GLN A 191 8.85 -9.18 14.23
N CYS A 192 9.60 -8.20 14.76
CA CYS A 192 10.98 -8.41 15.18
C CYS A 192 11.04 -8.62 16.70
N PRO A 193 11.66 -9.69 17.21
CA PRO A 193 11.80 -9.90 18.66
C PRO A 193 12.55 -8.77 19.39
N ASP A 194 13.47 -8.09 18.70
CA ASP A 194 14.28 -7.01 19.28
C ASP A 194 13.54 -5.66 19.29
N MET A 195 12.49 -5.51 18.49
CA MET A 195 11.67 -4.30 18.37
C MET A 195 10.18 -4.70 18.28
N PRO A 196 9.56 -5.09 19.41
CA PRO A 196 8.21 -5.67 19.42
C PRO A 196 7.12 -4.71 18.94
N ASP A 197 7.36 -3.40 19.06
CA ASP A 197 6.43 -2.33 18.66
C ASP A 197 6.53 -2.00 17.17
N ASN A 198 7.54 -2.53 16.46
CA ASN A 198 7.76 -2.27 15.04
C ASN A 198 7.46 -3.53 14.22
N ARG A 199 7.22 -3.32 12.92
CA ARG A 199 7.18 -4.39 11.93
C ARG A 199 8.24 -4.15 10.89
N LEU A 200 9.05 -5.15 10.59
CA LEU A 200 10.03 -5.08 9.51
C LEU A 200 9.34 -5.47 8.22
N MET A 201 9.39 -4.61 7.20
CA MET A 201 8.92 -4.99 5.88
C MET A 201 9.72 -6.17 5.34
N LEU A 202 9.05 -6.99 4.54
CA LEU A 202 9.65 -8.19 3.98
C LEU A 202 10.66 -7.83 2.91
N THR A 203 11.80 -8.51 2.94
CA THR A 203 12.72 -8.46 1.79
C THR A 203 12.06 -9.14 0.58
N PRO A 204 12.45 -8.81 -0.67
CA PRO A 204 11.88 -9.44 -1.87
C PRO A 204 11.91 -10.98 -1.80
N HIS A 205 13.01 -11.54 -1.30
CA HIS A 205 13.14 -12.99 -1.14
C HIS A 205 12.21 -13.57 -0.07
N GLU A 206 11.96 -12.86 1.03
CA GLU A 206 10.97 -13.30 2.02
C GLU A 206 9.55 -13.22 1.46
N SER A 207 9.24 -12.15 0.72
CA SER A 207 7.95 -11.95 0.07
C SER A 207 7.61 -13.10 -0.88
N GLU A 208 8.54 -13.49 -1.77
CA GLU A 208 8.37 -14.62 -2.69
C GLU A 208 7.99 -15.94 -1.98
N LEU A 209 8.46 -16.12 -0.74
CA LEU A 209 8.25 -17.36 0.01
C LEU A 209 6.95 -17.34 0.83
N VAL A 210 6.54 -16.17 1.33
CA VAL A 210 5.46 -16.08 2.33
C VAL A 210 4.17 -15.46 1.79
N MET A 211 4.26 -14.51 0.87
CA MET A 211 3.09 -13.78 0.35
C MET A 211 2.02 -14.70 -0.23
N PRO A 212 2.35 -15.74 -1.05
CA PRO A 212 1.32 -16.64 -1.57
C PRO A 212 0.52 -17.36 -0.48
N THR A 213 1.15 -17.64 0.67
CA THR A 213 0.46 -18.27 1.81
C THR A 213 -0.38 -17.25 2.57
N LEU A 214 0.11 -16.02 2.73
CA LEU A 214 -0.61 -14.95 3.42
C LEU A 214 -1.84 -14.51 2.63
N GLU A 215 -1.72 -14.35 1.31
CA GLU A 215 -2.83 -14.03 0.41
C GLU A 215 -3.94 -15.09 0.50
N GLN A 216 -3.56 -16.37 0.46
CA GLN A 216 -4.53 -17.45 0.59
C GLN A 216 -5.24 -17.40 1.95
N LEU A 217 -4.49 -17.24 3.05
CA LEU A 217 -5.07 -17.14 4.40
C LEU A 217 -6.02 -15.95 4.54
N PHE A 218 -5.64 -14.81 3.96
CA PHE A 218 -6.42 -13.58 4.02
C PHE A 218 -7.74 -13.72 3.25
N LEU A 219 -7.68 -14.27 2.03
CA LEU A 219 -8.86 -14.58 1.21
C LEU A 219 -9.82 -15.53 1.94
N GLU A 220 -9.31 -16.64 2.47
CA GLU A 220 -10.13 -17.64 3.18
C GLU A 220 -10.84 -17.04 4.39
N TYR A 221 -10.16 -16.17 5.17
CA TYR A 221 -10.75 -15.52 6.35
C TYR A 221 -11.85 -14.52 6.00
N HIS A 222 -11.71 -13.78 4.90
CA HIS A 222 -12.68 -12.76 4.50
C HIS A 222 -13.85 -13.32 3.68
N GLU A 223 -13.68 -14.46 3.02
CA GLU A 223 -14.77 -15.16 2.32
C GLU A 223 -15.69 -15.93 3.29
N ASP A 224 -15.12 -16.59 4.30
CA ASP A 224 -15.87 -17.36 5.30
C ASP A 224 -15.17 -17.30 6.68
N PRO A 225 -15.44 -16.27 7.49
CA PRO A 225 -14.76 -16.10 8.79
C PRO A 225 -15.03 -17.26 9.77
N ASP A 226 -16.11 -18.01 9.57
CA ASP A 226 -16.48 -19.17 10.39
C ASP A 226 -15.71 -20.46 9.97
N ALA A 227 -15.06 -20.49 8.80
CA ALA A 227 -14.32 -21.66 8.31
C ALA A 227 -12.97 -21.90 9.03
N LEU A 228 -12.44 -20.90 9.73
CA LEU A 228 -11.12 -20.93 10.38
C LEU A 228 -11.19 -21.11 11.92
N LEU A 229 -12.40 -21.23 12.48
CA LEU A 229 -12.58 -21.54 13.90
C LEU A 229 -12.53 -23.07 14.13
N PRO A 230 -11.69 -23.57 15.06
CA PRO A 230 -11.58 -25.01 15.36
C PRO A 230 -12.79 -25.61 16.06
#